data_AF-A0A2E7QM90-F1
#
_entry.id   AF-A0A2E7QM90-F1
#
_cell.length_a   1.000
_cell.length_b   1.000
_cell.length_c   1.000
_cell.angle_alpha   90.00
_cell.angle_beta   90.00
_cell.angle_gamma   90.00
#
_symmetry.space_group_name_H-M   'P 1'
#
loop_
_entity.id
_entity.type
_entity.pdbx_description
1 polymer ?
#
loop_
_entity_poly.entity_id
_entity_poly.type
_entity_poly.pdbx_seq_one_letter_code
_entity_poly.pdbx_strand_id
1 'polypeptide(L)'
;MNPADLQLGLPSPRELTGFRIWDSYFTPSHAHPGPNGGDRLMTDIERSLPAIRKGRFEKLCLFPHVGIGTTSDAAFEKTARAKPNLVLRPFKRWPKLLLGMIQLNPNDVRASLDALNRWLRDGPMLGVYFPGGGPGSLTCTHKNFEPLIKRIAELKGVIMQHTWNKTGGKHGPGESTPAELATVAARFPEQRFICAHAGGEWQRGLRAVRATPNILVETSGFDATAGFIEMAVRELGPRRIVFGSHLPSRSLGTELAKVTAAQIPATAKKRILGQNYRTLLGLNN
;
A
#
# COMPACT_ATOMS: atom_id res chain seq x y z
N MET A 1 31.67 2.28 11.67
CA MET A 1 31.34 3.04 10.45
C MET A 1 32.36 4.16 10.36
N ASN A 2 33.15 4.23 9.29
CA ASN A 2 34.11 5.33 9.12
C ASN A 2 33.32 6.60 8.74
N PRO A 3 33.59 7.78 9.33
CA PRO A 3 32.97 9.03 8.90
C PRO A 3 33.06 9.31 7.39
N ALA A 4 34.08 8.78 6.71
CA ALA A 4 34.22 8.84 5.26
C ALA A 4 33.15 8.06 4.47
N ASP A 5 32.46 7.10 5.11
CA ASP A 5 31.40 6.28 4.50
C ASP A 5 29.99 6.88 4.70
N LEU A 6 29.87 8.02 5.40
CA LEU A 6 28.59 8.69 5.63
C LEU A 6 28.13 9.44 4.38
N GLN A 7 27.19 8.84 3.65
CA GLN A 7 26.49 9.52 2.57
C GLN A 7 25.43 10.47 3.15
N LEU A 8 25.67 11.77 3.03
CA LEU A 8 24.72 12.80 3.46
C LEU A 8 23.59 12.98 2.45
N GLY A 9 22.35 13.03 2.95
CA GLY A 9 21.17 13.27 2.13
C GLY A 9 20.67 12.03 1.37
N LEU A 10 19.93 12.27 0.29
CA LEU A 10 19.45 11.20 -0.58
C LEU A 10 20.61 10.62 -1.43
N PRO A 11 20.54 9.34 -1.83
CA PRO A 11 21.45 8.80 -2.83
C PRO A 11 21.45 9.63 -4.11
N SER A 12 22.51 9.50 -4.91
CA SER A 12 22.61 10.25 -6.17
C SER A 12 21.44 9.91 -7.12
N PRO A 13 21.08 10.82 -8.04
CA PRO A 13 20.06 10.53 -9.05
C PRO A 13 20.29 9.24 -9.84
N ARG A 14 21.56 8.91 -10.10
CA ARG A 14 21.96 7.67 -10.80
C ARG A 14 21.66 6.43 -9.96
N GLU A 15 21.99 6.46 -8.68
CA GLU A 15 21.68 5.36 -7.76
C GLU A 15 20.17 5.17 -7.58
N LEU A 16 19.43 6.25 -7.36
CA LEU A 16 17.97 6.21 -7.22
C LEU A 16 17.30 5.64 -8.47
N THR A 17 17.73 6.06 -9.65
CA THR A 17 17.25 5.50 -10.93
C THR A 17 17.58 4.00 -11.03
N GLY A 18 18.75 3.59 -10.56
CA GLY A 18 19.18 2.18 -10.55
C GLY A 18 18.34 1.26 -9.64
N PHE A 19 17.59 1.80 -8.68
CA PHE A 19 16.65 1.02 -7.87
C PHE A 19 15.35 0.70 -8.61
N ARG A 20 15.02 1.47 -9.67
CA ARG A 20 13.72 1.40 -10.37
C ARG A 20 12.57 1.44 -9.37
N ILE A 21 12.41 2.54 -8.64
CA ILE A 21 11.55 2.56 -7.44
C ILE A 21 10.07 2.46 -7.84
N TRP A 22 9.36 1.49 -7.25
CA TRP A 22 7.91 1.36 -7.38
C TRP A 22 7.31 1.50 -5.99
N ASP A 23 6.57 2.57 -5.78
CA ASP A 23 5.93 2.88 -4.51
C ASP A 23 4.62 2.11 -4.37
N SER A 24 4.57 1.21 -3.39
CA SER A 24 3.37 0.41 -3.10
C SER A 24 2.30 1.16 -2.31
N TYR A 25 2.59 2.36 -1.77
CA TYR A 25 1.66 3.07 -0.90
C TYR A 25 1.67 4.59 -1.15
N PHE A 26 0.83 5.06 -2.08
CA PHE A 26 0.63 6.46 -2.38
C PHE A 26 -0.82 6.88 -2.11
N THR A 27 -1.03 7.76 -1.13
CA THR A 27 -2.37 8.14 -0.63
C THR A 27 -2.62 9.66 -0.63
N PRO A 28 -2.54 10.34 -1.78
CA PRO A 28 -2.97 11.73 -1.91
C PRO A 28 -4.45 11.87 -1.55
N SER A 29 -4.79 12.92 -0.80
CA SER A 29 -6.15 13.16 -0.30
C SER A 29 -6.81 11.98 0.44
N HIS A 30 -6.02 11.04 0.98
CA HIS A 30 -6.38 9.79 1.69
C HIS A 30 -7.89 9.45 1.74
N ALA A 31 -8.63 10.06 2.67
CA ALA A 31 -10.05 9.78 2.90
C ALA A 31 -11.02 10.83 2.33
N HIS A 32 -10.53 11.92 1.72
CA HIS A 32 -11.36 13.02 1.26
C HIS A 32 -10.86 13.57 -0.09
N PRO A 33 -11.18 12.88 -1.21
CA PRO A 33 -10.70 13.23 -2.55
C PRO A 33 -11.24 14.59 -3.07
N GLY A 34 -12.21 15.19 -2.37
CA GLY A 34 -12.69 16.55 -2.58
C GLY A 34 -14.10 16.62 -3.18
N PRO A 35 -14.85 17.71 -2.88
CA PRO A 35 -16.29 17.79 -3.10
C PRO A 35 -16.71 17.80 -4.58
N ASN A 36 -15.80 18.19 -5.49
CA ASN A 36 -16.07 18.30 -6.93
C ASN A 36 -15.72 17.02 -7.71
N GLY A 37 -15.68 15.87 -7.03
CA GLY A 37 -15.39 14.60 -7.69
C GLY A 37 -13.89 14.35 -7.89
N GLY A 38 -13.04 14.66 -6.91
CA GLY A 38 -11.63 14.28 -6.99
C GLY A 38 -10.66 15.37 -7.48
N ASP A 39 -11.08 16.63 -7.57
CA ASP A 39 -10.14 17.71 -7.93
C ASP A 39 -9.03 17.87 -6.89
N ARG A 40 -9.35 17.73 -5.59
CA ARG A 40 -8.32 17.75 -4.53
C ARG A 40 -7.34 16.59 -4.70
N LEU A 41 -7.83 15.40 -5.05
CA LEU A 41 -6.98 14.25 -5.40
C LEU A 41 -6.01 14.59 -6.54
N MET A 42 -6.51 15.17 -7.64
CA MET A 42 -5.67 15.57 -8.77
C MET A 42 -4.61 16.61 -8.36
N THR A 43 -5.01 17.64 -7.61
CA THR A 43 -4.11 18.67 -7.09
C THR A 43 -3.05 18.08 -6.14
N ASP A 44 -3.41 17.17 -5.25
CA ASP A 44 -2.47 16.54 -4.33
C ASP A 44 -1.47 15.63 -5.06
N ILE A 45 -1.89 14.96 -6.14
CA ILE A 45 -0.98 14.24 -7.02
C ILE A 45 0.02 15.21 -7.66
N GLU A 46 -0.46 16.32 -8.23
CA GLU A 46 0.39 17.34 -8.85
C GLU A 46 1.39 17.95 -7.86
N ARG A 47 0.94 18.27 -6.64
CA ARG A 47 1.79 18.76 -5.55
C ARG A 47 2.86 17.75 -5.12
N SER A 48 2.60 16.45 -5.31
CA SER A 48 3.55 15.39 -5.00
C SER A 48 4.62 15.21 -6.09
N LEU A 49 4.37 15.67 -7.34
CA LEU A 49 5.26 15.43 -8.49
C LEU A 49 6.71 15.88 -8.28
N PRO A 50 7.02 17.03 -7.65
CA PRO A 50 8.41 17.40 -7.37
C PRO A 50 9.13 16.37 -6.49
N ALA A 51 8.46 15.86 -5.45
CA ALA A 51 9.01 14.82 -4.57
C ALA A 51 9.20 13.49 -5.33
N ILE A 52 8.19 13.08 -6.11
CA ILE A 52 8.24 11.89 -6.96
C ILE A 52 9.43 11.94 -7.93
N ARG A 53 9.65 13.10 -8.59
CA ARG A 53 10.79 13.32 -9.50
C ARG A 53 12.13 13.29 -8.75
N LYS A 54 12.20 13.91 -7.56
CA LYS A 54 13.40 13.91 -6.72
C LYS A 54 13.76 12.49 -6.26
N GLY A 55 12.77 11.67 -5.91
CA GLY A 55 12.92 10.28 -5.52
C GLY A 55 13.15 9.30 -6.69
N ARG A 56 13.00 9.74 -7.94
CA ARG A 56 13.10 8.90 -9.15
C ARG A 56 12.12 7.72 -9.16
N PHE A 57 10.89 7.94 -8.69
CA PHE A 57 9.88 6.89 -8.67
C PHE A 57 9.37 6.63 -10.10
N GLU A 58 9.33 5.37 -10.50
CA GLU A 58 8.79 4.94 -11.80
C GLU A 58 7.28 4.73 -11.72
N LYS A 59 6.79 4.19 -10.59
CA LYS A 59 5.38 3.86 -10.37
C LYS A 59 4.92 4.23 -8.96
N LEU A 60 3.65 4.55 -8.82
CA LEU A 60 2.96 4.86 -7.57
C LEU A 60 1.63 4.11 -7.52
N CYS A 61 1.37 3.39 -6.44
CA CYS A 61 0.09 2.72 -6.24
C CYS A 61 -0.91 3.62 -5.51
N LEU A 62 -1.93 4.06 -6.23
CA LEU A 62 -3.05 4.85 -5.72
C LEU A 62 -4.20 3.93 -5.27
N PHE A 63 -4.90 4.33 -4.20
CA PHE A 63 -6.06 3.62 -3.68
C PHE A 63 -7.39 4.38 -3.88
N PRO A 64 -7.99 4.37 -5.08
CA PRO A 64 -9.17 5.16 -5.34
C PRO A 64 -10.40 4.62 -4.60
N HIS A 65 -11.21 5.54 -4.07
CA HIS A 65 -12.60 5.29 -3.68
C HIS A 65 -13.47 5.18 -4.93
N VAL A 66 -14.35 4.19 -5.00
CA VAL A 66 -15.10 3.85 -6.23
C VAL A 66 -16.62 3.98 -6.12
N GLY A 67 -17.12 4.69 -5.11
CA GLY A 67 -18.56 4.93 -4.97
C GLY A 67 -19.31 3.89 -4.14
N ILE A 68 -18.62 3.10 -3.30
CA ILE A 68 -19.19 1.98 -2.52
C ILE A 68 -19.13 2.18 -1.00
N GLY A 69 -19.01 3.43 -0.53
CA GLY A 69 -19.12 3.76 0.90
C GLY A 69 -17.83 3.51 1.70
N THR A 70 -16.72 3.97 1.14
CA THR A 70 -15.36 3.84 1.70
C THR A 70 -14.75 5.18 2.13
N THR A 71 -15.39 6.31 1.80
CA THR A 71 -15.05 7.66 2.30
C THR A 71 -16.25 8.27 3.05
N SER A 72 -15.97 9.23 3.93
CA SER A 72 -16.98 10.04 4.61
C SER A 72 -17.61 11.11 3.70
N ASP A 73 -17.14 11.25 2.46
CA ASP A 73 -17.67 12.19 1.47
C ASP A 73 -18.83 11.58 0.68
N ALA A 74 -20.06 11.75 1.19
CA ALA A 74 -21.27 11.22 0.55
C ALA A 74 -21.50 11.77 -0.87
N ALA A 75 -21.12 13.03 -1.13
CA ALA A 75 -21.27 13.64 -2.45
C ALA A 75 -20.31 13.02 -3.46
N PHE A 76 -19.07 12.78 -3.06
CA PHE A 76 -18.10 12.03 -3.85
C PHE A 76 -18.58 10.60 -4.09
N GLU A 77 -19.04 9.87 -3.06
CA GLU A 77 -19.51 8.48 -3.21
C GLU A 77 -20.61 8.35 -4.27
N LYS A 78 -21.62 9.24 -4.20
CA LYS A 78 -22.70 9.31 -5.20
C LYS A 78 -22.16 9.58 -6.60
N THR A 79 -21.24 10.53 -6.72
CA THR A 79 -20.69 10.94 -8.03
C THR A 79 -19.78 9.87 -8.62
N ALA A 80 -18.89 9.26 -7.85
CA ALA A 80 -17.98 8.21 -8.28
C ALA A 80 -18.74 6.95 -8.73
N ARG A 81 -19.84 6.61 -8.04
CA ARG A 81 -20.74 5.52 -8.44
C ARG A 81 -21.37 5.79 -9.82
N ALA A 82 -21.90 6.99 -10.01
CA ALA A 82 -22.59 7.38 -11.24
C ALA A 82 -21.64 7.64 -12.43
N LYS A 83 -20.41 8.11 -12.17
CA LYS A 83 -19.46 8.56 -13.20
C LYS A 83 -18.12 7.81 -13.11
N PRO A 84 -18.01 6.56 -13.64
CA PRO A 84 -16.78 5.78 -13.68
C PRO A 84 -15.53 6.55 -14.15
N ASN A 85 -15.70 7.44 -15.14
CA ASN A 85 -14.61 8.23 -15.70
C ASN A 85 -13.87 9.09 -14.68
N LEU A 86 -14.55 9.45 -13.57
CA LEU A 86 -13.97 10.20 -12.47
C LEU A 86 -12.85 9.42 -11.78
N VAL A 87 -13.11 8.14 -11.47
CA VAL A 87 -12.15 7.22 -10.86
C VAL A 87 -10.96 6.96 -11.79
N LEU A 88 -11.21 6.91 -13.11
CA LEU A 88 -10.18 6.68 -14.12
C LEU A 88 -9.35 7.93 -14.45
N ARG A 89 -9.79 9.13 -14.06
CA ARG A 89 -9.18 10.40 -14.45
C ARG A 89 -7.68 10.48 -14.09
N PRO A 90 -7.23 10.12 -12.87
CA PRO A 90 -5.80 10.13 -12.53
C PRO A 90 -5.00 9.18 -13.43
N PHE A 91 -5.51 7.96 -13.67
CA PHE A 91 -4.85 6.95 -14.48
C PHE A 91 -4.75 7.35 -15.95
N LYS A 92 -5.74 8.07 -16.48
CA LYS A 92 -5.69 8.66 -17.84
C LYS A 92 -4.69 9.81 -17.93
N ARG A 93 -4.56 10.61 -16.87
CA ARG A 93 -3.63 11.75 -16.83
C ARG A 93 -2.18 11.33 -16.65
N TRP A 94 -1.93 10.29 -15.85
CA TRP A 94 -0.59 9.78 -15.53
C TRP A 94 -0.44 8.26 -15.76
N PRO A 95 -0.71 7.76 -16.98
CA PRO A 95 -0.78 6.31 -17.24
C PRO A 95 0.58 5.61 -17.09
N LYS A 96 1.68 6.35 -17.27
CA LYS A 96 3.03 5.82 -17.10
C LYS A 96 3.48 5.79 -15.64
N LEU A 97 2.81 6.52 -14.75
CA LEU A 97 3.22 6.69 -13.36
C LEU A 97 2.29 5.98 -12.36
N LEU A 98 0.97 5.97 -12.59
CA LEU A 98 0.03 5.44 -11.61
C LEU A 98 -0.34 3.97 -11.86
N LEU A 99 -0.38 3.21 -10.76
CA LEU A 99 -0.98 1.89 -10.60
C LEU A 99 -2.16 2.02 -9.64
N GLY A 100 -3.15 1.14 -9.72
CA GLY A 100 -4.38 1.28 -8.93
C GLY A 100 -4.75 0.03 -8.13
N MET A 101 -5.17 0.23 -6.88
CA MET A 101 -5.81 -0.80 -6.05
C MET A 101 -7.05 -0.21 -5.38
N ILE A 102 -8.25 -0.68 -5.70
CA ILE A 102 -9.48 -0.05 -5.20
C ILE A 102 -9.68 -0.25 -3.71
N GLN A 103 -10.33 0.71 -3.06
CA GLN A 103 -10.84 0.48 -1.70
C GLN A 103 -12.15 -0.29 -1.75
N LEU A 104 -12.28 -1.32 -0.91
CA LEU A 104 -13.51 -2.11 -0.80
C LEU A 104 -14.22 -1.90 0.53
N ASN A 105 -15.53 -2.12 0.51
CA ASN A 105 -16.40 -2.03 1.68
C ASN A 105 -16.89 -3.43 2.09
N PRO A 106 -16.23 -4.12 3.04
CA PRO A 106 -16.66 -5.43 3.51
C PRO A 106 -18.02 -5.45 4.22
N ASN A 107 -18.64 -4.30 4.55
CA ASN A 107 -20.02 -4.27 5.03
C ASN A 107 -21.05 -4.48 3.90
N ASP A 108 -20.69 -4.17 2.65
CA ASP A 108 -21.52 -4.40 1.46
C ASP A 108 -20.78 -5.35 0.51
N VAL A 109 -20.87 -6.65 0.82
CA VAL A 109 -20.18 -7.71 0.07
C VAL A 109 -20.64 -7.72 -1.39
N ARG A 110 -21.93 -7.50 -1.67
CA ARG A 110 -22.47 -7.51 -3.02
C ARG A 110 -21.86 -6.37 -3.85
N ALA A 111 -21.92 -5.13 -3.35
CA ALA A 111 -21.34 -3.99 -4.06
C ALA A 111 -19.81 -4.13 -4.22
N SER A 112 -19.13 -4.72 -3.25
CA SER A 112 -17.70 -5.00 -3.34
C SER A 112 -17.36 -6.06 -4.39
N LEU A 113 -18.15 -7.13 -4.52
CA LEU A 113 -17.99 -8.12 -5.60
C LEU A 113 -18.24 -7.50 -6.99
N ASP A 114 -19.25 -6.63 -7.10
CA ASP A 114 -19.52 -5.89 -8.34
C ASP A 114 -18.37 -4.92 -8.67
N ALA A 115 -17.78 -4.28 -7.65
CA ALA A 115 -16.61 -3.43 -7.82
C ALA A 115 -15.37 -4.23 -8.28
N LEU A 116 -15.14 -5.43 -7.72
CA LEU A 116 -14.07 -6.34 -8.17
C LEU A 116 -14.22 -6.69 -9.65
N ASN A 117 -15.44 -7.02 -10.07
CA ASN A 117 -15.75 -7.30 -11.47
C ASN A 117 -15.43 -6.09 -12.37
N ARG A 118 -15.96 -4.92 -12.02
CA ARG A 118 -15.81 -3.73 -12.86
C ARG A 118 -14.37 -3.19 -12.92
N TRP A 119 -13.63 -3.25 -11.82
CA TRP A 119 -12.38 -2.53 -11.69
C TRP A 119 -11.14 -3.40 -11.75
N LEU A 120 -11.20 -4.66 -11.29
CA LEU A 120 -10.07 -5.61 -11.40
C LEU A 120 -10.20 -6.52 -12.62
N ARG A 121 -11.38 -7.14 -12.84
CA ARG A 121 -11.56 -8.05 -13.99
C ARG A 121 -11.62 -7.29 -15.30
N ASP A 122 -12.46 -6.26 -15.35
CA ASP A 122 -12.76 -5.51 -16.59
C ASP A 122 -12.01 -4.16 -16.64
N GLY A 123 -11.33 -3.79 -15.55
CA GLY A 123 -10.71 -2.48 -15.36
C GLY A 123 -9.20 -2.55 -15.13
N PRO A 124 -8.54 -1.39 -14.93
CA PRO A 124 -7.08 -1.32 -14.87
C PRO A 124 -6.49 -1.59 -13.47
N MET A 125 -7.31 -1.98 -12.49
CA MET A 125 -6.87 -2.09 -11.11
C MET A 125 -6.25 -3.46 -10.85
N LEU A 126 -5.17 -3.47 -10.07
CA LEU A 126 -4.31 -4.64 -9.86
C LEU A 126 -4.57 -5.36 -8.53
N GLY A 127 -5.50 -4.83 -7.72
CA GLY A 127 -5.71 -5.32 -6.37
C GLY A 127 -6.66 -4.43 -5.59
N VAL A 128 -6.67 -4.64 -4.28
CA VAL A 128 -7.54 -3.93 -3.35
C VAL A 128 -6.80 -3.46 -2.12
N TYR A 129 -7.34 -2.44 -1.48
CA TYR A 129 -6.93 -1.97 -0.17
C TYR A 129 -8.09 -2.00 0.82
N PHE A 130 -7.83 -2.53 2.01
CA PHE A 130 -8.77 -2.52 3.13
C PHE A 130 -8.25 -1.56 4.21
N PRO A 131 -8.91 -0.41 4.43
CA PRO A 131 -8.47 0.56 5.44
C PRO A 131 -8.73 0.04 6.87
N GLY A 132 -7.96 0.54 7.83
CA GLY A 132 -8.08 0.14 9.24
C GLY A 132 -9.08 0.96 10.04
N GLY A 133 -9.80 1.87 9.40
CA GLY A 133 -10.76 2.78 10.01
C GLY A 133 -11.53 3.57 8.96
N GLY A 134 -12.49 4.38 9.41
CA GLY A 134 -13.39 5.13 8.53
C GLY A 134 -14.56 4.28 7.99
N PRO A 135 -15.40 4.88 7.11
CA PRO A 135 -16.59 4.21 6.58
C PRO A 135 -16.28 2.89 5.89
N GLY A 136 -17.12 1.89 6.14
CA GLY A 136 -17.00 0.59 5.51
C GLY A 136 -15.91 -0.33 6.09
N SER A 137 -15.08 0.13 7.03
CA SER A 137 -14.04 -0.71 7.64
C SER A 137 -14.60 -1.82 8.53
N LEU A 138 -13.99 -3.00 8.45
CA LEU A 138 -14.20 -4.15 9.34
C LEU A 138 -12.84 -4.80 9.62
N THR A 139 -12.71 -5.45 10.77
CA THR A 139 -11.53 -6.26 11.05
C THR A 139 -11.38 -7.39 10.01
N CYS A 140 -10.15 -7.68 9.57
CA CYS A 140 -9.87 -8.60 8.47
C CYS A 140 -10.26 -10.06 8.76
N THR A 141 -10.49 -10.40 10.04
CA THR A 141 -10.99 -11.71 10.46
C THR A 141 -12.50 -11.85 10.32
N HIS A 142 -13.22 -10.75 10.06
CA HIS A 142 -14.67 -10.77 9.89
C HIS A 142 -15.08 -11.66 8.70
N LYS A 143 -16.15 -12.45 8.87
CA LYS A 143 -16.61 -13.44 7.88
C LYS A 143 -16.85 -12.88 6.47
N ASN A 144 -17.22 -11.61 6.37
CA ASN A 144 -17.46 -10.94 5.08
C ASN A 144 -16.20 -10.82 4.20
N PHE A 145 -15.00 -10.92 4.78
CA PHE A 145 -13.76 -10.92 3.99
C PHE A 145 -13.58 -12.19 3.18
N GLU A 146 -14.07 -13.34 3.63
CA GLU A 146 -13.85 -14.62 2.95
C GLU A 146 -14.32 -14.64 1.49
N PRO A 147 -15.58 -14.29 1.15
CA PRO A 147 -16.01 -14.25 -0.25
C PRO A 147 -15.23 -13.20 -1.06
N LEU A 148 -14.82 -12.08 -0.45
CA LEU A 148 -14.03 -11.06 -1.14
C LEU A 148 -12.63 -11.56 -1.45
N ILE A 149 -11.94 -12.19 -0.48
CA ILE A 149 -10.60 -12.76 -0.65
C ILE A 149 -10.63 -13.84 -1.73
N LYS A 150 -11.62 -14.74 -1.71
CA LYS A 150 -11.80 -15.77 -2.74
C LYS A 150 -11.91 -15.13 -4.13
N ARG A 151 -12.77 -14.11 -4.27
CA ARG A 151 -12.94 -13.42 -5.55
C ARG A 151 -11.67 -12.68 -6.01
N ILE A 152 -10.94 -12.05 -5.09
CA ILE A 152 -9.68 -11.37 -5.41
C ILE A 152 -8.62 -12.38 -5.87
N ALA A 153 -8.54 -13.54 -5.23
CA ALA A 153 -7.64 -14.63 -5.60
C ALA A 153 -7.94 -15.17 -7.00
N GLU A 154 -9.21 -15.42 -7.32
CA GLU A 154 -9.64 -15.82 -8.67
C GLU A 154 -9.19 -14.82 -9.75
N LEU A 155 -9.24 -13.52 -9.42
CA LEU A 155 -8.83 -12.43 -10.29
C LEU A 155 -7.32 -12.14 -10.24
N LYS A 156 -6.54 -12.93 -9.48
CA LYS A 156 -5.10 -12.75 -9.26
C LYS A 156 -4.73 -11.35 -8.73
N GLY A 157 -5.66 -10.70 -8.02
CA GLY A 157 -5.45 -9.40 -7.42
C GLY A 157 -4.62 -9.48 -6.14
N VAL A 158 -3.89 -8.41 -5.83
CA VAL A 158 -3.16 -8.28 -4.56
C VAL A 158 -4.06 -7.68 -3.49
N ILE A 159 -3.94 -8.13 -2.24
CA ILE A 159 -4.66 -7.57 -1.10
C ILE A 159 -3.69 -6.78 -0.23
N MET A 160 -3.90 -5.48 -0.09
CA MET A 160 -3.24 -4.70 0.93
C MET A 160 -4.19 -4.47 2.10
N GLN A 161 -3.78 -4.94 3.29
CA GLN A 161 -4.56 -4.80 4.51
C GLN A 161 -3.87 -3.79 5.41
N HIS A 162 -4.59 -2.74 5.79
CA HIS A 162 -4.13 -1.86 6.86
C HIS A 162 -4.04 -2.63 8.16
N THR A 163 -2.89 -2.54 8.84
CA THR A 163 -2.67 -3.18 10.14
C THR A 163 -2.03 -2.22 11.11
N TRP A 164 -2.48 -2.23 12.37
CA TRP A 164 -1.90 -1.39 13.41
C TRP A 164 -1.99 -2.05 14.78
N ASN A 165 -0.92 -1.97 15.57
CA ASN A 165 -0.92 -2.31 16.98
C ASN A 165 -1.01 -1.01 17.78
N LYS A 166 -1.98 -0.92 18.68
CA LYS A 166 -2.16 0.22 19.59
C LYS A 166 -1.91 -0.19 21.03
N THR A 167 -1.27 0.69 21.80
CA THR A 167 -1.19 0.54 23.25
C THR A 167 -2.61 0.55 23.82
N GLY A 168 -2.95 -0.43 24.66
CA GLY A 168 -4.31 -0.60 25.18
C GLY A 168 -5.30 -1.32 24.26
N GLY A 169 -4.86 -1.77 23.07
CA GLY A 169 -5.70 -2.53 22.14
C GLY A 169 -6.45 -1.65 21.13
N LYS A 170 -7.29 -2.28 20.32
CA LYS A 170 -8.03 -1.62 19.23
C LYS A 170 -9.03 -0.61 19.78
N HIS A 171 -9.17 0.54 19.11
CA HIS A 171 -10.16 1.56 19.48
C HIS A 171 -11.43 1.51 18.64
N GLY A 172 -11.42 0.76 17.54
CA GLY A 172 -12.58 0.59 16.67
C GLY A 172 -12.69 -0.82 16.07
N PRO A 173 -13.92 -1.23 15.70
CA PRO A 173 -14.19 -2.58 15.16
C PRO A 173 -13.61 -2.81 13.76
N GLY A 174 -13.25 -1.74 13.04
CA GLY A 174 -12.59 -1.80 11.73
C GLY A 174 -11.11 -2.12 11.77
N GLU A 175 -10.48 -2.06 12.95
CA GLU A 175 -9.03 -2.19 13.08
C GLU A 175 -8.59 -3.65 12.95
N SER A 176 -7.45 -3.85 12.30
CA SER A 176 -6.82 -5.16 12.13
C SER A 176 -5.38 -5.09 12.63
N THR A 177 -4.90 -6.20 13.18
CA THR A 177 -3.50 -6.37 13.60
C THR A 177 -2.74 -7.28 12.61
N PRO A 178 -1.40 -7.23 12.60
CA PRO A 178 -0.61 -8.18 11.80
C PRO A 178 -0.87 -9.66 12.16
N ALA A 179 -1.18 -9.96 13.43
CA ALA A 179 -1.50 -11.32 13.88
C ALA A 179 -2.84 -11.83 13.32
N GLU A 180 -3.84 -10.95 13.22
CA GLU A 180 -5.11 -11.26 12.58
C GLU A 180 -4.95 -11.44 11.07
N LEU A 181 -4.13 -10.60 10.43
CA LEU A 181 -3.79 -10.79 9.03
C LEU A 181 -3.07 -12.13 8.81
N ALA A 182 -2.14 -12.53 9.68
CA ALA A 182 -1.50 -13.84 9.62
C ALA A 182 -2.51 -14.99 9.73
N THR A 183 -3.48 -14.88 10.64
CA THR A 183 -4.59 -15.85 10.79
C THR A 183 -5.42 -15.96 9.52
N VAL A 184 -5.74 -14.82 8.89
CA VAL A 184 -6.47 -14.79 7.61
C VAL A 184 -5.64 -15.40 6.49
N ALA A 185 -4.40 -14.95 6.31
CA ALA A 185 -3.53 -15.36 5.23
C ALA A 185 -3.18 -16.85 5.27
N ALA A 186 -3.08 -17.46 6.46
CA ALA A 186 -2.89 -18.91 6.61
C ALA A 186 -4.03 -19.74 6.02
N ARG A 187 -5.27 -19.20 5.97
CA ARG A 187 -6.43 -19.86 5.35
C ARG A 187 -6.45 -19.75 3.82
N PHE A 188 -5.64 -18.84 3.25
CA PHE A 188 -5.56 -18.57 1.81
C PHE A 188 -4.10 -18.59 1.33
N PRO A 189 -3.41 -19.75 1.38
CA PRO A 189 -1.97 -19.84 1.11
C PRO A 189 -1.58 -19.36 -0.29
N GLU A 190 -2.47 -19.48 -1.29
CA GLU A 190 -2.25 -19.02 -2.66
C GLU A 190 -2.43 -17.50 -2.84
N GLN A 191 -3.14 -16.83 -1.93
CA GLN A 191 -3.36 -15.38 -2.00
C GLN A 191 -2.15 -14.64 -1.43
N ARG A 192 -1.72 -13.58 -2.13
CA ARG A 192 -0.69 -12.66 -1.64
C ARG A 192 -1.29 -11.50 -0.87
N PHE A 193 -0.73 -11.22 0.30
CA PHE A 193 -1.13 -10.11 1.15
C PHE A 193 0.03 -9.15 1.37
N ILE A 194 -0.30 -7.86 1.47
CA ILE A 194 0.60 -6.84 1.98
C ILE A 194 0.09 -6.38 3.34
N CYS A 195 0.92 -6.55 4.36
CA CYS A 195 0.72 -6.01 5.71
C CYS A 195 1.16 -4.54 5.70
N ALA A 196 0.21 -3.63 5.53
CA ALA A 196 0.53 -2.20 5.46
C ALA A 196 1.16 -1.75 6.78
N HIS A 197 2.21 -0.93 6.67
CA HIS A 197 2.91 -0.28 7.78
C HIS A 197 3.56 -1.22 8.79
N ALA A 198 3.72 -2.50 8.46
CA ALA A 198 4.25 -3.53 9.35
C ALA A 198 3.59 -3.54 10.76
N GLY A 199 2.34 -3.06 10.88
CA GLY A 199 1.64 -2.95 12.16
C GLY A 199 1.92 -1.68 12.98
N GLY A 200 2.67 -0.70 12.46
CA GLY A 200 3.10 0.50 13.18
C GLY A 200 4.17 0.22 14.23
N GLU A 201 3.83 -0.64 15.19
CA GLU A 201 4.78 -1.33 16.08
C GLU A 201 5.41 -2.49 15.30
N TRP A 202 6.40 -2.15 14.48
CA TRP A 202 6.98 -3.04 13.48
C TRP A 202 7.67 -4.27 14.09
N GLN A 203 8.22 -4.19 15.31
CA GLN A 203 8.87 -5.34 15.95
C GLN A 203 7.87 -6.47 16.19
N ARG A 204 6.71 -6.13 16.78
CA ARG A 204 5.61 -7.10 16.97
C ARG A 204 4.99 -7.53 15.65
N GLY A 205 4.82 -6.61 14.70
CA GLY A 205 4.24 -6.93 13.40
C GLY A 205 5.08 -7.93 12.61
N LEU A 206 6.40 -7.72 12.52
CA LEU A 206 7.32 -8.65 11.86
C LEU A 206 7.29 -10.05 12.49
N ARG A 207 7.27 -10.13 13.83
CA ARG A 207 7.16 -11.41 14.56
C ARG A 207 5.84 -12.11 14.27
N ALA A 208 4.74 -11.38 14.22
CA ALA A 208 3.40 -11.94 13.99
C ALA A 208 3.26 -12.58 12.60
N VAL A 209 3.87 -11.99 11.56
CA VAL A 209 3.76 -12.49 10.19
C VAL A 209 4.89 -13.44 9.77
N ARG A 210 5.91 -13.65 10.63
CA ARG A 210 7.14 -14.38 10.29
C ARG A 210 6.88 -15.76 9.69
N ALA A 211 5.99 -16.53 10.32
CA ALA A 211 5.62 -17.89 9.93
C ALA A 211 4.66 -17.97 8.73
N THR A 212 4.20 -16.83 8.20
CA THR A 212 3.19 -16.75 7.13
C THR A 212 3.83 -16.28 5.81
N PRO A 213 4.23 -17.20 4.91
CA PRO A 213 5.11 -16.87 3.77
C PRO A 213 4.42 -16.08 2.65
N ASN A 214 3.08 -16.04 2.63
CA ASN A 214 2.29 -15.31 1.65
C ASN A 214 1.98 -13.86 2.06
N ILE A 215 2.55 -13.38 3.17
CA ILE A 215 2.53 -11.97 3.58
C ILE A 215 3.85 -11.28 3.24
N LEU A 216 3.77 -10.11 2.61
CA LEU A 216 4.85 -9.14 2.51
C LEU A 216 4.56 -7.97 3.45
N VAL A 217 5.60 -7.37 4.05
CA VAL A 217 5.44 -6.16 4.88
C VAL A 217 5.76 -4.90 4.09
N GLU A 218 4.97 -3.86 4.29
CA GLU A 218 5.18 -2.54 3.70
C GLU A 218 5.80 -1.58 4.72
N THR A 219 6.65 -0.66 4.26
CA THR A 219 7.64 0.03 5.10
C THR A 219 7.23 1.39 5.70
N SER A 220 6.13 1.97 5.24
CA SER A 220 5.77 3.36 5.54
C SER A 220 4.77 3.50 6.68
N GLY A 221 4.34 4.73 6.95
CA GLY A 221 3.19 5.01 7.82
C GLY A 221 3.49 5.23 9.30
N PHE A 222 4.69 4.87 9.77
CA PHE A 222 5.17 5.13 11.13
C PHE A 222 6.51 5.88 11.12
N ASP A 223 6.96 6.28 12.31
CA ASP A 223 8.13 7.14 12.50
C ASP A 223 9.41 6.54 11.89
N ALA A 224 10.36 7.43 11.59
CA ALA A 224 11.67 7.04 11.11
C ALA A 224 12.37 6.20 12.19
N THR A 225 12.64 4.92 11.93
CA THR A 225 13.28 4.07 12.92
C THR A 225 14.40 3.26 12.26
N ALA A 226 15.63 3.48 12.72
CA ALA A 226 16.77 2.65 12.34
C ALA A 226 16.59 1.22 12.85
N GLY A 227 17.13 0.23 12.13
CA GLY A 227 17.04 -1.17 12.51
C GLY A 227 15.76 -1.89 12.06
N PHE A 228 14.71 -1.15 11.65
CA PHE A 228 13.49 -1.77 11.12
C PHE A 228 13.77 -2.63 9.89
N ILE A 229 14.45 -2.07 8.88
CA ILE A 229 14.72 -2.79 7.62
C ILE A 229 15.69 -3.94 7.84
N GLU A 230 16.71 -3.78 8.67
CA GLU A 230 17.66 -4.83 9.04
C GLU A 230 16.95 -5.99 9.73
N MET A 231 16.07 -5.69 10.71
CA MET A 231 15.25 -6.70 11.36
C MET A 231 14.30 -7.37 10.38
N ALA A 232 13.60 -6.61 9.53
CA ALA A 232 12.71 -7.18 8.52
C ALA A 232 13.46 -8.15 7.58
N VAL A 233 14.67 -7.79 7.13
CA VAL A 233 15.50 -8.66 6.29
C VAL A 233 15.94 -9.91 7.04
N ARG A 234 16.37 -9.79 8.30
CA ARG A 234 16.78 -10.93 9.13
C ARG A 234 15.62 -11.89 9.44
N GLU A 235 14.46 -11.36 9.80
CA GLU A 235 13.32 -12.16 10.24
C GLU A 235 12.53 -12.75 9.07
N LEU A 236 12.37 -11.99 7.98
CA LEU A 236 11.48 -12.35 6.87
C LEU A 236 12.20 -12.72 5.57
N GLY A 237 13.45 -12.31 5.43
CA GLY A 237 14.17 -12.32 4.16
C GLY A 237 13.81 -11.11 3.28
N PRO A 238 14.73 -10.65 2.42
CA PRO A 238 14.55 -9.41 1.66
C PRO A 238 13.47 -9.49 0.58
N ARG A 239 12.92 -10.69 0.28
CA ARG A 239 11.87 -10.90 -0.73
C ARG A 239 10.46 -10.61 -0.21
N ARG A 240 10.28 -10.52 1.12
CA ARG A 240 8.97 -10.31 1.77
C ARG A 240 8.76 -8.88 2.28
N ILE A 241 9.44 -7.91 1.68
CA ILE A 241 9.41 -6.51 2.10
C ILE A 241 9.19 -5.65 0.85
N VAL A 242 8.22 -4.74 0.90
CA VAL A 242 7.93 -3.82 -0.21
C VAL A 242 8.01 -2.38 0.29
N PHE A 243 8.64 -1.52 -0.50
CA PHE A 243 8.71 -0.11 -0.19
C PHE A 243 7.35 0.57 -0.41
N GLY A 244 6.97 1.42 0.52
CA GLY A 244 5.94 2.44 0.31
C GLY A 244 6.43 3.79 0.82
N SER A 245 5.89 4.88 0.27
CA SER A 245 6.28 6.23 0.62
C SER A 245 5.29 6.95 1.53
N HIS A 246 4.02 6.53 1.50
CA HIS A 246 2.92 7.24 2.17
C HIS A 246 2.86 8.74 1.83
N LEU A 247 3.33 9.10 0.62
CA LEU A 247 3.21 10.46 0.12
C LEU A 247 1.74 10.83 -0.09
N PRO A 248 1.39 12.12 0.10
CA PRO A 248 2.26 13.22 0.50
C PRO A 248 2.44 13.36 2.04
N SER A 249 1.81 12.51 2.85
CA SER A 249 1.76 12.71 4.31
C SER A 249 3.05 12.41 5.06
N ARG A 250 3.94 11.58 4.50
CA ARG A 250 5.25 11.28 5.10
C ARG A 250 6.38 11.93 4.28
N SER A 251 7.50 12.18 4.96
CA SER A 251 8.68 12.79 4.34
C SER A 251 9.35 11.79 3.39
N LEU A 252 9.49 12.18 2.12
CA LEU A 252 10.20 11.40 1.09
C LEU A 252 11.60 10.97 1.56
N GLY A 253 12.35 11.92 2.13
CA GLY A 253 13.73 11.68 2.55
C GLY A 253 13.81 10.60 3.62
N THR A 254 12.88 10.67 4.58
CA THR A 254 12.78 9.73 5.69
C THR A 254 12.42 8.32 5.21
N GLU A 255 11.40 8.19 4.37
CA GLU A 255 10.96 6.86 3.89
C GLU A 255 12.03 6.20 3.01
N LEU A 256 12.69 6.96 2.13
CA LEU A 256 13.81 6.43 1.36
C LEU A 256 14.99 6.05 2.27
N ALA A 257 15.34 6.91 3.23
CA ALA A 257 16.45 6.67 4.13
C ALA A 257 16.30 5.39 4.97
N LYS A 258 15.06 5.01 5.35
CA LYS A 258 14.80 3.72 6.02
C LYS A 258 15.46 2.55 5.27
N VAL A 259 15.38 2.54 3.93
CA VAL A 259 15.95 1.46 3.11
C VAL A 259 17.36 1.78 2.60
N THR A 260 17.62 3.02 2.17
CA THR A 260 18.90 3.37 1.55
C THR A 260 20.04 3.43 2.56
N ALA A 261 19.77 3.82 3.81
CA ALA A 261 20.75 3.84 4.89
C ALA A 261 20.87 2.51 5.64
N ALA A 262 19.97 1.55 5.38
CA ALA A 262 19.99 0.25 6.05
C ALA A 262 21.28 -0.51 5.80
N GLN A 263 21.80 -1.17 6.83
CA GLN A 263 23.02 -1.98 6.79
C GLN A 263 22.74 -3.38 6.24
N ILE A 264 22.29 -3.42 4.99
CA ILE A 264 21.95 -4.64 4.23
C ILE A 264 22.61 -4.61 2.84
N PRO A 265 22.78 -5.77 2.17
CA PRO A 265 23.36 -5.81 0.83
C PRO A 265 22.62 -4.92 -0.17
N ALA A 266 23.35 -4.29 -1.11
CA ALA A 266 22.76 -3.43 -2.14
C ALA A 266 21.70 -4.15 -3.00
N THR A 267 21.87 -5.47 -3.20
CA THR A 267 20.88 -6.32 -3.88
C THR A 267 19.56 -6.42 -3.12
N ALA A 268 19.59 -6.42 -1.77
CA ALA A 268 18.40 -6.38 -0.95
C ALA A 268 17.71 -5.01 -1.03
N LYS A 269 18.46 -3.90 -1.02
CA LYS A 269 17.90 -2.54 -1.21
C LYS A 269 17.15 -2.42 -2.54
N LYS A 270 17.76 -2.89 -3.65
CA LYS A 270 17.11 -2.96 -4.98
C LYS A 270 15.83 -3.79 -4.97
N ARG A 271 15.80 -4.88 -4.21
CA ARG A 271 14.61 -5.71 -4.07
C ARG A 271 13.46 -4.98 -3.38
N ILE A 272 13.75 -4.42 -2.21
CA ILE A 272 12.77 -3.74 -1.36
C ILE A 272 12.18 -2.52 -2.07
N LEU A 273 13.03 -1.69 -2.66
CA LEU A 273 12.63 -0.42 -3.29
C LEU A 273 11.83 -0.59 -4.58
N GLY A 274 11.86 -1.75 -5.23
CA GLY A 274 11.07 -1.91 -6.45
C GLY A 274 10.88 -3.33 -6.95
N GLN A 275 11.91 -4.18 -6.94
CA GLN A 275 11.82 -5.50 -7.59
C GLN A 275 10.70 -6.36 -6.99
N ASN A 276 10.56 -6.37 -5.67
CA ASN A 276 9.57 -7.20 -5.01
C ASN A 276 8.14 -6.80 -5.39
N TYR A 277 7.86 -5.50 -5.48
CA TYR A 277 6.52 -5.03 -5.84
C TYR A 277 6.19 -5.31 -7.31
N ARG A 278 7.16 -5.14 -8.22
CA ARG A 278 7.06 -5.58 -9.61
C ARG A 278 6.74 -7.07 -9.74
N THR A 279 7.51 -7.91 -9.04
CA THR A 279 7.31 -9.36 -9.03
C THR A 279 5.94 -9.73 -8.44
N LEU A 280 5.52 -9.07 -7.37
CA LEU A 280 4.22 -9.30 -6.73
C LEU A 280 3.05 -8.99 -7.69
N LEU A 281 3.18 -7.92 -8.48
CA LEU A 281 2.17 -7.52 -9.46
C LEU A 281 2.29 -8.27 -10.81
N GLY A 282 3.32 -9.10 -11.00
CA GLY A 282 3.58 -9.76 -12.29
C GLY A 282 4.02 -8.80 -13.40
N LEU A 283 4.53 -7.61 -13.07
CA LEU A 283 4.93 -6.58 -14.02
C LEU A 283 6.47 -6.41 -13.99
N ASN A 284 7.18 -7.08 -14.90
CA ASN A 284 8.65 -7.10 -14.90
C ASN A 284 9.33 -6.12 -15.89
N ASN A 285 8.55 -5.36 -16.64
CA ASN A 285 9.04 -4.43 -17.66
C ASN A 285 9.67 -3.19 -17.02
#